data_AF-A0AAD0YSM2-F1
#
_entry.id   AF-A0AAD0YSM2-F1
#
_cell.length_a   1.000
_cell.length_b   1.000
_cell.length_c   1.000
_cell.angle_alpha   90.00
_cell.angle_beta   90.00
_cell.angle_gamma   90.00
#
_symmetry.space_group_name_H-M   'P 1'
#
loop_
_entity.id
_entity.type
_entity.pdbx_description
1 polymer ?
#
loop_
_entity_poly.entity_id
_entity_poly.type
_entity_poly.pdbx_seq_one_letter_code
_entity_poly.pdbx_strand_id
1 'polypeptide(L)'
;MNIDQLKEKAQPMIRKAKLFTSANDADEKTAYTNENEPLRFIVKYSDQWMGLMEEQDEFSFVPVHIEAVDLSSYIALTERETEIYPPFETLMHYGDEEIQQWILENDGDKNELTSLAAFAPDDYTDIWIDSHPIYSNDDIFAYKGGWAMIWPEDDVPMQWNEDLEFLFQIGLQDEPFVEVFYDKKESSYICVERNT
;
A
#
# COMPACT_ATOMS: atom_id res chain seq x y z
N MET A 1 -22.36 0.72 14.99
CA MET A 1 -22.58 1.70 13.92
C MET A 1 -23.12 0.95 12.71
N ASN A 2 -23.90 1.61 11.86
CA ASN A 2 -24.35 1.03 10.60
C ASN A 2 -23.43 1.42 9.42
N ILE A 3 -23.66 0.83 8.25
CA ILE A 3 -22.80 1.03 7.07
C ILE A 3 -22.76 2.49 6.59
N ASP A 4 -23.87 3.22 6.66
CA ASP A 4 -23.92 4.62 6.22
C ASP A 4 -23.07 5.51 7.14
N GLN A 5 -23.14 5.29 8.45
CA GLN A 5 -22.28 5.96 9.41
C GLN A 5 -20.80 5.64 9.17
N LEU A 6 -20.46 4.37 8.90
CA LEU A 6 -19.08 3.99 8.60
C LEU A 6 -18.55 4.66 7.34
N LYS A 7 -19.35 4.70 6.26
CA LYS A 7 -18.99 5.42 5.02
C LYS A 7 -18.75 6.90 5.25
N GLU A 8 -19.61 7.54 6.04
CA GLU A 8 -19.48 8.96 6.41
C GLU A 8 -18.16 9.20 7.15
N LYS A 9 -17.87 8.40 8.18
CA LYS A 9 -16.63 8.51 8.95
C LYS A 9 -15.38 8.18 8.14
N ALA A 10 -15.49 7.31 7.14
CA ALA A 10 -14.38 6.95 6.25
C ALA A 10 -14.03 8.05 5.24
N GLN A 11 -14.97 8.91 4.84
CA GLN A 11 -14.72 9.97 3.84
C GLN A 11 -13.45 10.80 4.08
N PRO A 12 -13.19 11.37 5.26
CA PRO A 12 -11.97 12.15 5.51
C PRO A 12 -10.68 11.31 5.50
N MET A 13 -10.80 9.99 5.54
CA MET A 13 -9.69 9.03 5.56
C MET A 13 -9.46 8.36 4.20
N ILE A 14 -10.27 8.65 3.18
CA ILE A 14 -10.00 8.17 1.83
C ILE A 14 -8.68 8.74 1.35
N ARG A 15 -7.79 7.88 0.88
CA ARG A 15 -6.46 8.28 0.40
C ARG A 15 -6.35 8.07 -1.10
N LYS A 16 -5.71 9.02 -1.77
CA LYS A 16 -5.34 8.86 -3.17
C LYS A 16 -4.18 7.88 -3.30
N ALA A 17 -4.26 7.04 -4.32
CA ALA A 17 -3.16 6.17 -4.72
C ALA A 17 -2.88 6.33 -6.21
N LYS A 18 -1.63 6.08 -6.60
CA LYS A 18 -1.21 5.96 -7.99
C LYS A 18 -0.95 4.50 -8.30
N LEU A 19 -1.65 3.96 -9.29
CA LEU A 19 -1.49 2.59 -9.74
C LEU A 19 -0.53 2.58 -10.92
N PHE A 20 0.44 1.68 -10.90
CA PHE A 20 1.38 1.48 -11.98
C PHE A 20 0.91 0.35 -12.88
N THR A 21 0.65 0.67 -14.14
CA THR A 21 0.17 -0.26 -15.17
C THR A 21 1.06 -0.15 -16.41
N SER A 22 1.03 -1.14 -17.30
CA SER A 22 1.78 -1.11 -18.57
C SER A 22 1.54 0.18 -19.36
N ALA A 23 2.62 0.85 -19.76
CA ALA A 23 2.58 2.04 -20.60
C ALA A 23 2.47 1.67 -22.09
N ASN A 24 1.70 2.45 -22.84
CA ASN A 24 1.76 2.46 -24.30
C ASN A 24 2.80 3.50 -24.80
N ASP A 25 3.05 3.56 -26.12
CA ASP A 25 4.05 4.45 -26.72
C ASP A 25 3.78 5.95 -26.52
N ALA A 26 2.53 6.34 -26.28
CA ALA A 26 2.12 7.73 -26.10
C ALA A 26 2.13 8.17 -24.63
N ASP A 27 2.22 7.23 -23.68
CA ASP A 27 2.19 7.53 -22.25
C ASP A 27 3.54 8.08 -21.75
N GLU A 28 3.48 8.89 -20.69
CA GLU A 28 4.67 9.22 -19.92
C GLU A 28 5.11 7.98 -19.12
N LYS A 29 6.36 7.58 -19.30
CA LYS A 29 6.97 6.44 -18.60
C LYS A 29 7.51 6.90 -17.25
N THR A 30 6.81 6.57 -16.18
CA THR A 30 7.11 7.02 -14.82
C THR A 30 7.73 5.93 -13.95
N ALA A 31 7.61 4.66 -14.37
CA ALA A 31 8.24 3.53 -13.73
C ALA A 31 8.60 2.43 -14.74
N TYR A 32 9.38 1.46 -14.29
CA TYR A 32 9.78 0.26 -15.03
C TYR A 32 9.77 -0.93 -14.07
N THR A 33 9.43 -2.11 -14.57
CA THR A 33 9.48 -3.35 -13.77
C THR A 33 10.10 -4.49 -14.56
N ASN A 34 10.83 -5.37 -13.87
CA ASN A 34 11.36 -6.61 -14.40
C ASN A 34 11.67 -7.61 -13.27
N GLU A 35 10.86 -8.66 -13.18
CA GLU A 35 11.02 -9.72 -12.17
C GLU A 35 12.09 -10.76 -12.50
N ASN A 36 12.94 -10.54 -13.50
CA ASN A 36 14.08 -11.41 -13.76
C ASN A 36 15.42 -10.72 -13.49
N GLU A 37 15.39 -9.43 -13.18
CA GLU A 37 16.57 -8.64 -12.85
C GLU A 37 16.62 -8.35 -11.35
N PRO A 38 17.82 -8.23 -10.75
CA PRO A 38 17.95 -7.83 -9.34
C PRO A 38 17.26 -6.51 -9.02
N LEU A 39 17.27 -5.57 -9.97
CA LEU A 39 16.55 -4.31 -9.88
C LEU A 39 15.10 -4.52 -10.37
N ARG A 40 14.24 -4.98 -9.47
CA ARG A 40 12.89 -5.45 -9.78
C ARG A 40 11.94 -4.36 -10.24
N PHE A 41 12.01 -3.18 -9.61
CA PHE A 41 11.12 -2.04 -9.89
C PHE A 41 11.91 -0.74 -9.84
N ILE A 42 11.67 0.16 -10.78
CA ILE A 42 12.32 1.47 -10.88
C ILE A 42 11.24 2.52 -11.02
N VAL A 43 11.28 3.58 -10.22
CA VAL A 43 10.25 4.62 -10.21
C VAL A 43 10.84 6.01 -10.05
N LYS A 44 10.26 6.98 -10.75
CA LYS A 44 10.58 8.39 -10.54
C LYS A 44 9.92 8.85 -9.24
N TYR A 45 10.72 8.99 -8.20
CA TYR A 45 10.26 9.36 -6.86
C TYR A 45 10.94 10.66 -6.39
N SER A 46 10.12 11.69 -6.19
CA SER A 46 10.60 13.07 -5.98
C SER A 46 11.45 13.53 -7.19
N ASP A 47 12.66 14.02 -6.97
CA ASP A 47 13.54 14.54 -8.03
C ASP A 47 14.60 13.51 -8.49
N GLN A 48 14.44 12.23 -8.13
CA GLN A 48 15.38 11.17 -8.48
C GLN A 48 14.69 9.86 -8.89
N TRP A 49 15.43 8.98 -9.54
CA TRP A 49 15.02 7.60 -9.74
C TRP A 49 15.39 6.78 -8.52
N MET A 50 14.41 6.04 -8.02
CA MET A 50 14.57 5.06 -6.96
C MET A 50 14.28 3.68 -7.54
N GLY A 51 14.82 2.64 -6.94
CA GLY A 51 14.47 1.29 -7.33
C GLY A 51 14.48 0.30 -6.18
N LEU A 52 13.63 -0.70 -6.32
CA LEU A 52 13.58 -1.89 -5.48
C LEU A 52 14.63 -2.88 -5.99
N MET A 53 15.69 -3.04 -5.21
CA MET A 53 16.76 -4.00 -5.47
C MET A 53 16.57 -5.22 -4.58
N GLU A 54 16.74 -6.40 -5.16
CA GLU A 54 16.84 -7.67 -4.43
C GLU A 54 18.27 -8.20 -4.52
N GLU A 55 18.90 -8.38 -3.36
CA GLU A 55 20.22 -8.99 -3.24
C GLU A 55 20.20 -10.02 -2.12
N GLN A 56 20.59 -11.26 -2.41
CA GLN A 56 20.67 -12.34 -1.40
C GLN A 56 19.35 -12.55 -0.63
N ASP A 57 18.22 -12.51 -1.35
CA ASP A 57 16.87 -12.65 -0.78
C ASP A 57 16.48 -11.50 0.18
N GLU A 58 17.17 -10.36 0.14
CA GLU A 58 16.82 -9.13 0.86
C GLU A 58 16.43 -8.01 -0.10
N PHE A 59 15.32 -7.33 0.20
CA PHE A 59 14.85 -6.18 -0.57
C PHE A 59 15.34 -4.85 0.02
N SER A 60 15.74 -3.93 -0.85
CA SER A 60 16.11 -2.56 -0.47
C SER A 60 15.58 -1.54 -1.47
N PHE A 61 15.23 -0.35 -1.01
CA PHE A 61 14.75 0.73 -1.86
C PHE A 61 15.77 1.87 -1.90
N VAL A 62 16.48 2.00 -3.02
CA VAL A 62 17.69 2.82 -3.13
C VAL A 62 17.69 3.72 -4.36
N PRO A 63 18.44 4.84 -4.36
CA PRO A 63 18.61 5.67 -5.55
C PRO A 63 19.27 4.89 -6.70
N VAL A 64 18.84 5.15 -7.93
CA VAL A 64 19.31 4.49 -9.14
C VAL A 64 19.73 5.53 -10.19
N HIS A 65 20.85 5.28 -10.86
CA HIS A 65 21.25 6.00 -12.06
C HIS A 65 20.63 5.32 -13.28
N ILE A 66 19.44 5.76 -13.67
CA ILE A 66 18.64 5.08 -14.71
C ILE A 66 19.38 4.97 -16.06
N GLU A 67 20.27 5.92 -16.38
CA GLU A 67 21.04 5.92 -17.62
C GLU A 67 22.05 4.77 -17.72
N ALA A 68 22.37 4.13 -16.59
CA ALA A 68 23.24 2.95 -16.52
C ALA A 68 22.45 1.63 -16.61
N VAL A 69 21.11 1.67 -16.64
CA VAL A 69 20.25 0.50 -16.69
C VAL A 69 19.84 0.22 -18.14
N ASP A 70 19.95 -1.03 -18.57
CA ASP A 70 19.39 -1.46 -19.85
C ASP A 70 17.87 -1.64 -19.72
N LEU A 71 17.13 -0.58 -20.01
CA LEU A 71 15.66 -0.58 -19.93
C LEU A 71 14.99 -1.44 -21.02
N SER A 72 15.74 -2.00 -21.99
CA SER A 72 15.13 -2.78 -23.08
C SER A 72 14.57 -4.13 -22.60
N SER A 73 15.02 -4.64 -21.46
CA SER A 73 14.48 -5.83 -20.81
C SER A 73 13.29 -5.54 -19.89
N TYR A 74 12.97 -4.28 -19.63
CA TYR A 74 11.94 -3.87 -18.66
C TYR A 74 10.60 -3.58 -19.32
N ILE A 75 9.52 -3.84 -18.57
CA ILE A 75 8.19 -3.35 -18.89
C ILE A 75 8.09 -1.90 -18.43
N ALA A 76 7.87 -0.98 -19.36
CA ALA A 76 7.63 0.42 -19.04
C ALA A 76 6.22 0.60 -18.47
N LEU A 77 6.09 1.41 -17.42
CA LEU A 77 4.86 1.64 -16.70
C LEU A 77 4.47 3.12 -16.70
N THR A 78 3.17 3.35 -16.67
CA THR A 78 2.53 4.67 -16.51
C THR A 78 1.69 4.67 -15.23
N GLU A 79 1.21 5.85 -14.83
CA GLU A 79 0.40 6.04 -13.62
C GLU A 79 -1.07 6.31 -13.96
N ARG A 80 -1.97 5.69 -13.19
CA ARG A 80 -3.38 6.10 -13.09
C ARG A 80 -3.74 6.40 -11.64
N GLU A 81 -4.61 7.37 -11.39
CA GLU A 81 -5.06 7.69 -10.03
C GLU A 81 -6.28 6.86 -9.63
N THR A 82 -6.35 6.51 -8.34
CA THR A 82 -7.54 5.95 -7.70
C THR A 82 -7.67 6.49 -6.27
N GLU A 83 -8.79 6.18 -5.63
CA GLU A 83 -9.07 6.47 -4.23
C GLU A 83 -9.31 5.16 -3.48
N ILE A 84 -8.69 5.01 -2.32
CA ILE A 84 -8.73 3.80 -1.51
C ILE A 84 -9.38 4.14 -0.17
N TYR A 85 -10.42 3.38 0.20
CA TYR A 85 -11.02 3.47 1.54
C TYR A 85 -10.04 2.94 2.60
N PRO A 86 -10.06 3.45 3.84
CA PRO A 86 -9.31 2.81 4.91
C PRO A 86 -9.87 1.41 5.20
N PRO A 87 -9.01 0.42 5.51
CA PRO A 87 -9.48 -0.85 6.06
C PRO A 87 -10.22 -0.57 7.39
N PHE A 88 -11.18 -1.44 7.74
CA PHE A 88 -12.10 -1.22 8.86
C PHE A 88 -11.34 -0.95 10.17
N GLU A 89 -10.33 -1.74 10.46
CA GLU A 89 -9.54 -1.66 11.68
C GLU A 89 -8.79 -0.33 11.76
N THR A 90 -8.36 0.22 10.61
CA THR A 90 -7.70 1.52 10.58
C THR A 90 -8.71 2.67 10.74
N LEU A 91 -9.90 2.56 10.16
CA LEU A 91 -11.00 3.49 10.44
C LEU A 91 -11.34 3.50 11.93
N MET A 92 -11.39 2.33 12.57
CA MET A 92 -11.68 2.20 13.99
C MET A 92 -10.54 2.77 14.86
N HIS A 93 -9.29 2.45 14.53
CA HIS A 93 -8.10 2.88 15.25
C HIS A 93 -7.98 4.42 15.32
N TYR A 94 -8.15 5.09 14.18
CA TYR A 94 -8.01 6.55 14.06
C TYR A 94 -9.34 7.31 14.11
N GLY A 95 -10.46 6.62 14.27
CA GLY A 95 -11.79 7.21 14.25
C GLY A 95 -12.00 8.26 15.34
N ASP A 96 -12.99 9.13 15.12
CA ASP A 96 -13.34 10.21 16.05
C ASP A 96 -13.96 9.70 17.36
N GLU A 97 -14.31 10.62 18.26
CA GLU A 97 -14.88 10.30 19.58
C GLU A 97 -16.10 9.38 19.52
N GLU A 98 -16.92 9.48 18.47
CA GLU A 98 -18.09 8.61 18.30
C GLU A 98 -17.69 7.17 17.99
N ILE A 99 -16.69 6.98 17.11
CA ILE A 99 -16.10 5.66 16.86
C ILE A 99 -15.49 5.10 18.14
N GLN A 100 -14.72 5.91 18.88
CA GLN A 100 -14.07 5.45 20.10
C GLN A 100 -15.08 5.05 21.18
N GLN A 101 -16.17 5.80 21.32
CA GLN A 101 -17.26 5.47 22.22
C GLN A 101 -17.96 4.16 21.79
N TRP A 102 -18.20 3.98 20.49
CA TRP A 102 -18.81 2.77 19.97
C TRP A 102 -17.94 1.52 20.21
N ILE A 103 -16.61 1.61 20.03
CA ILE A 103 -15.67 0.52 20.32
C ILE A 103 -15.79 0.12 21.81
N LEU A 104 -15.76 1.09 22.73
CA LEU A 104 -15.87 0.84 24.17
C LEU A 104 -17.21 0.20 24.56
N GLU A 105 -18.32 0.64 23.95
CA GLU A 105 -19.66 0.08 24.20
C GLU A 105 -19.82 -1.37 23.72
N ASN A 106 -18.93 -1.83 22.83
CA ASN A 106 -18.92 -3.18 22.28
C ASN A 106 -17.74 -4.01 22.83
N ASP A 107 -17.19 -3.61 23.98
CA ASP A 107 -16.09 -4.30 24.69
C ASP A 107 -14.83 -4.47 23.82
N GLY A 108 -14.53 -3.51 22.94
CA GLY A 108 -13.36 -3.52 22.08
C GLY A 108 -12.18 -2.68 22.58
N ASP A 109 -11.00 -2.91 22.00
CA ASP A 109 -9.81 -2.07 22.15
C ASP A 109 -9.34 -1.56 20.79
N LYS A 110 -9.24 -0.23 20.65
CA LYS A 110 -8.80 0.44 19.42
C LYS A 110 -7.35 0.15 19.03
N ASN A 111 -6.53 -0.33 19.97
CA ASN A 111 -5.12 -0.61 19.73
C ASN A 111 -4.84 -2.10 19.48
N GLU A 112 -5.87 -2.95 19.52
CA GLU A 112 -5.73 -4.40 19.29
C GLU A 112 -6.39 -4.77 17.96
N LEU A 113 -5.58 -5.19 16.98
CA LEU A 113 -6.07 -5.54 15.65
C LEU A 113 -7.15 -6.62 15.69
N THR A 114 -6.91 -7.69 16.45
CA THR A 114 -7.87 -8.80 16.60
C THR A 114 -9.17 -8.37 17.25
N SER A 115 -9.13 -7.38 18.15
CA SER A 115 -10.34 -6.83 18.76
C SER A 115 -11.17 -6.09 17.73
N LEU A 116 -10.54 -5.28 16.88
CA LEU A 116 -11.24 -4.50 15.86
C LEU A 116 -11.79 -5.38 14.73
N ALA A 117 -11.01 -6.34 14.25
CA ALA A 117 -11.41 -7.27 13.20
C ALA A 117 -12.67 -8.07 13.57
N ALA A 118 -12.88 -8.36 14.87
CA ALA A 118 -14.07 -9.06 15.35
C ALA A 118 -15.39 -8.31 15.11
N PHE A 119 -15.33 -7.00 14.85
CA PHE A 119 -16.50 -6.16 14.60
C PHE A 119 -16.68 -5.76 13.12
N ALA A 120 -15.74 -6.13 12.25
CA ALA A 120 -15.75 -5.72 10.85
C ALA A 120 -17.02 -6.24 10.14
N PRO A 121 -17.91 -5.35 9.68
CA PRO A 121 -19.09 -5.79 8.95
C PRO A 121 -18.71 -6.14 7.51
N ASP A 122 -19.23 -7.26 7.01
CA ASP A 122 -19.01 -7.74 5.63
C ASP A 122 -19.24 -6.62 4.61
N ASP A 123 -20.35 -5.87 4.73
CA ASP A 123 -20.68 -4.76 3.83
C ASP A 123 -19.61 -3.64 3.76
N TYR A 124 -18.87 -3.39 4.85
CA TYR A 124 -17.78 -2.41 4.83
C TYR A 124 -16.50 -3.02 4.27
N THR A 125 -16.25 -4.30 4.59
CA THR A 125 -15.14 -5.06 4.04
C THR A 125 -15.22 -5.11 2.52
N ASP A 126 -16.41 -5.33 1.95
CA ASP A 126 -16.64 -5.30 0.50
C ASP A 126 -16.30 -3.94 -0.12
N ILE A 127 -16.63 -2.82 0.54
CA ILE A 127 -16.28 -1.48 0.05
C ILE A 127 -14.77 -1.29 0.00
N TRP A 128 -14.08 -1.74 1.06
CA TRP A 128 -12.63 -1.66 1.10
C TRP A 128 -12.00 -2.52 0.00
N ILE A 129 -12.44 -3.78 -0.13
CA ILE A 129 -12.00 -4.73 -1.16
C ILE A 129 -12.21 -4.14 -2.56
N ASP A 130 -13.39 -3.61 -2.85
CA ASP A 130 -13.73 -2.99 -4.13
C ASP A 130 -12.83 -1.79 -4.48
N SER A 131 -12.27 -1.11 -3.47
CA SER A 131 -11.39 0.05 -3.65
C SER A 131 -9.90 -0.29 -3.65
N HIS A 132 -9.50 -1.42 -3.07
CA HIS A 132 -8.09 -1.70 -2.80
C HIS A 132 -7.41 -2.41 -3.99
N PRO A 133 -6.24 -1.94 -4.47
CA PRO A 133 -5.61 -2.45 -5.68
C PRO A 133 -5.30 -3.95 -5.67
N ILE A 134 -4.96 -4.51 -4.50
CA ILE A 134 -4.61 -5.93 -4.36
C ILE A 134 -5.75 -6.89 -4.73
N TYR A 135 -7.01 -6.46 -4.61
CA TYR A 135 -8.17 -7.28 -4.97
C TYR A 135 -8.71 -6.98 -6.37
N SER A 136 -8.06 -6.07 -7.09
CA SER A 136 -8.43 -5.79 -8.47
C SER A 136 -7.83 -6.86 -9.40
N ASN A 137 -8.63 -7.35 -10.35
CA ASN A 137 -8.14 -8.24 -11.43
C ASN A 137 -7.51 -7.43 -12.59
N ASP A 138 -6.98 -6.25 -12.28
CA ASP A 138 -6.38 -5.34 -13.27
C ASP A 138 -4.88 -5.63 -13.42
N ASP A 139 -4.31 -5.30 -14.58
CA ASP A 139 -2.87 -5.41 -14.86
C ASP A 139 -2.04 -4.36 -14.08
N ILE A 140 -2.09 -4.40 -12.75
CA ILE A 140 -1.37 -3.52 -11.83
C ILE A 140 -0.09 -4.22 -11.38
N PHE A 141 1.04 -3.52 -11.50
CA PHE A 141 2.34 -4.01 -11.07
C PHE A 141 2.74 -3.50 -9.68
N ALA A 142 2.27 -2.31 -9.32
CA ALA A 142 2.51 -1.68 -8.03
C ALA A 142 1.48 -0.59 -7.78
N TYR A 143 1.38 -0.12 -6.54
CA TYR A 143 0.74 1.17 -6.25
C TYR A 143 1.56 2.00 -5.27
N LYS A 144 1.39 3.32 -5.36
CA LYS A 144 1.99 4.32 -4.48
C LYS A 144 0.93 5.04 -3.65
N GLY A 145 1.20 5.20 -2.35
CA GLY A 145 0.29 5.87 -1.42
C GLY A 145 -0.97 5.06 -1.14
N GLY A 146 -2.04 5.69 -0.67
CA GLY A 146 -3.22 4.96 -0.22
C GLY A 146 -3.05 4.34 1.17
N TRP A 147 -3.61 3.16 1.34
CA TRP A 147 -3.51 2.35 2.56
C TRP A 147 -2.69 1.09 2.28
N ALA A 148 -1.90 0.66 3.26
CA ALA A 148 -1.25 -0.64 3.22
C ALA A 148 -2.30 -1.73 3.48
N MET A 149 -2.06 -2.92 2.94
CA MET A 149 -2.86 -4.08 3.30
C MET A 149 -2.59 -4.44 4.77
N ILE A 150 -3.62 -4.90 5.48
CA ILE A 150 -3.44 -5.56 6.77
C ILE A 150 -3.29 -7.04 6.46
N TRP A 151 -2.13 -7.60 6.78
CA TRP A 151 -1.80 -8.98 6.46
C TRP A 151 -2.21 -9.94 7.59
N PRO A 152 -2.52 -11.22 7.29
CA PRO A 152 -2.90 -12.19 8.31
C PRO A 152 -1.84 -12.41 9.41
N GLU A 153 -0.57 -12.21 9.10
CA GLU A 153 0.56 -12.32 10.02
C GLU A 153 0.84 -11.05 10.84
N ASP A 154 0.15 -9.94 10.55
CA ASP A 154 0.34 -8.70 11.31
C ASP A 154 -0.27 -8.83 12.72
N ASP A 155 0.57 -8.72 13.75
CA ASP A 155 0.07 -8.50 15.13
C ASP A 155 -0.45 -7.06 15.29
N VAL A 156 0.23 -6.11 14.64
CA VAL A 156 -0.10 -4.68 14.60
C VAL A 156 0.21 -4.16 13.19
N PRO A 157 -0.74 -3.55 12.48
CA PRO A 157 -0.48 -2.99 11.15
C PRO A 157 0.64 -1.96 11.19
N MET A 158 1.64 -2.10 10.32
CA MET A 158 2.76 -1.15 10.25
C MET A 158 2.30 0.29 10.01
N GLN A 159 1.19 0.47 9.27
CA GLN A 159 0.62 1.80 9.02
C GLN A 159 0.06 2.49 10.25
N TRP A 160 -0.11 1.78 11.38
CA TRP A 160 -0.51 2.41 12.65
C TRP A 160 0.65 3.11 13.34
N ASN A 161 1.89 2.81 12.94
CA ASN A 161 3.06 3.50 13.43
C ASN A 161 3.20 4.87 12.74
N GLU A 162 2.99 5.95 13.47
CA GLU A 162 3.06 7.33 12.95
C GLU A 162 4.46 7.72 12.46
N ASP A 163 5.51 7.03 12.91
CA ASP A 163 6.88 7.23 12.45
C ASP A 163 7.12 6.63 11.05
N LEU A 164 6.23 5.75 10.60
CA LEU A 164 6.29 5.15 9.27
C LEU A 164 5.35 5.87 8.31
N GLU A 165 5.76 5.96 7.06
CA GLU A 165 4.93 6.38 5.94
C GLU A 165 4.91 5.28 4.89
N PHE A 166 3.75 4.70 4.65
CA PHE A 166 3.58 3.76 3.55
C PHE A 166 3.78 4.48 2.22
N LEU A 167 4.72 3.97 1.41
CA LEU A 167 5.04 4.54 0.12
C LEU A 167 4.52 3.68 -1.02
N PHE A 168 4.84 2.39 -1.03
CA PHE A 168 4.54 1.51 -2.15
C PHE A 168 4.15 0.11 -1.68
N GLN A 169 3.33 -0.56 -2.48
CA GLN A 169 3.31 -2.02 -2.57
C GLN A 169 3.64 -2.40 -4.02
N ILE A 170 4.64 -3.26 -4.18
CA ILE A 170 5.24 -3.66 -5.46
C ILE A 170 5.07 -5.17 -5.65
N GLY A 171 4.92 -5.62 -6.90
CA GLY A 171 4.77 -7.05 -7.23
C GLY A 171 3.31 -7.50 -7.21
N LEU A 172 2.36 -6.62 -7.56
CA LEU A 172 0.94 -6.99 -7.51
C LEU A 172 0.52 -8.08 -8.53
N GLN A 173 1.35 -8.38 -9.53
CA GLN A 173 1.08 -9.45 -10.49
C GLN A 173 1.56 -10.82 -10.02
N ASP A 174 2.69 -10.88 -9.32
CA ASP A 174 3.38 -12.10 -8.97
C ASP A 174 4.02 -11.98 -7.58
N GLU A 175 3.95 -13.05 -6.79
CA GLU A 175 4.55 -13.08 -5.45
C GLU A 175 6.09 -13.25 -5.50
N PRO A 176 6.83 -12.68 -4.52
CA PRO A 176 6.34 -12.00 -3.31
C PRO A 176 5.89 -10.55 -3.56
N PHE A 177 4.96 -10.05 -2.72
CA PHE A 177 4.67 -8.62 -2.67
C PHE A 177 5.67 -7.91 -1.77
N VAL A 178 6.12 -6.71 -2.15
CA VAL A 178 7.03 -5.93 -1.32
C VAL A 178 6.41 -4.59 -0.95
N GLU A 179 6.21 -4.37 0.33
CA GLU A 179 5.79 -3.09 0.89
C GLU A 179 7.02 -2.23 1.19
N VAL A 180 6.98 -0.96 0.79
CA VAL A 180 8.03 0.02 1.05
C VAL A 180 7.48 1.10 1.98
N PHE A 181 8.13 1.27 3.13
CA PHE A 181 7.84 2.32 4.10
C PHE A 181 9.02 3.29 4.19
N TYR A 182 8.73 4.56 4.46
CA TYR A 182 9.73 5.53 4.89
C TYR A 182 9.69 5.68 6.40
N ASP A 183 10.82 5.42 7.05
CA ASP A 183 11.03 5.67 8.46
C ASP A 183 11.45 7.14 8.66
N LYS A 184 10.56 7.92 9.27
CA LYS A 184 10.77 9.35 9.53
C LYS A 184 11.81 9.60 10.62
N LYS A 185 12.02 8.66 11.54
CA LYS A 185 13.00 8.79 12.62
C LYS A 185 14.41 8.58 12.10
N GLU A 186 14.62 7.52 11.34
CA GLU A 186 15.94 7.15 10.81
C GLU A 186 16.22 7.75 9.43
N SER A 187 15.21 8.39 8.81
CA SER A 187 15.30 8.95 7.46
C SER A 187 15.70 7.90 6.40
N SER A 188 15.19 6.68 6.55
CA SER A 188 15.54 5.51 5.73
C SER A 188 14.32 4.81 5.17
N TYR A 189 14.53 3.93 4.19
CA TYR A 189 13.47 3.08 3.64
C TYR A 189 13.52 1.69 4.28
N ILE A 190 12.35 1.14 4.54
CA ILE A 190 12.16 -0.23 5.02
C ILE A 190 11.39 -0.97 3.93
N CYS A 191 11.90 -2.11 3.49
CA CYS A 191 11.20 -3.02 2.60
C CYS A 191 10.73 -4.23 3.40
N VAL A 192 9.49 -4.63 3.21
CA VAL A 192 8.87 -5.78 3.87
C VAL A 192 8.33 -6.71 2.81
N GLU A 193 8.85 -7.93 2.78
CA GLU A 193 8.35 -9.00 1.94
C GLU A 193 7.06 -9.57 2.54
N ARG A 194 6.06 -9.77 1.69
CA ARG A 194 4.73 -10.28 2.04
C ARG A 194 4.39 -11.44 1.11
N ASN A 195 3.99 -12.56 1.70
CA ASN A 195 3.67 -13.81 1.01
C ASN A 195 2.28 -14.27 1.46
N THR A 196 1.43 -14.74 0.53
CA THR A 196 0.10 -15.29 0.84
C THR A 196 0.10 -16.78 1.16
#